data_AF-A0A3M4KDX1-F1
#
_entry.id   AF-A0A3M4KDX1-F1
#
_cell.length_a   1.000
_cell.length_b   1.000
_cell.length_c   1.000
_cell.angle_alpha   90.00
_cell.angle_beta   90.00
_cell.angle_gamma   90.00
#
_symmetry.space_group_name_H-M   'P 1'
#
loop_
_entity.id
_entity.type
_entity.pdbx_description
1 polymer ?
#
loop_
_entity_poly.entity_id
_entity_poly.type
_entity_poly.pdbx_seq_one_letter_code
_entity_poly.pdbx_strand_id
1 'polypeptide(L)'
;ARIDTRRELAASFAQDGFGLNETQLVCLLFSPFVNQGDGLEDFLRRCHSGMLVALPDLHKVLSGSTAPDQVVQWLVEISGLSLRELQNLYRKQRVDFDDEHSIIARIRAADPDKRRIMTVDPMTGQAVAHVLSGR
;
A
#
# COMPACT_ATOMS: atom_id res chain seq x y z
N ALA A 1 -19.15 14.69 -10.25
CA ALA A 1 -18.55 15.75 -11.09
C ALA A 1 -17.11 16.07 -10.67
N ARG A 2 -16.85 16.90 -9.63
CA ARG A 2 -15.46 17.31 -9.27
C ARG A 2 -14.58 16.17 -8.75
N ILE A 3 -15.15 15.18 -8.08
CA ILE A 3 -14.41 14.01 -7.59
C ILE A 3 -14.04 13.09 -8.75
N ASP A 4 -14.96 12.84 -9.68
CA ASP A 4 -14.72 11.96 -10.83
C ASP A 4 -13.61 12.50 -11.73
N THR A 5 -13.63 13.80 -12.04
CA THR A 5 -12.55 14.45 -12.80
C THR A 5 -11.18 14.35 -12.09
N ARG A 6 -11.17 14.41 -10.76
CA ARG A 6 -9.93 14.22 -9.98
C ARG A 6 -9.45 12.76 -10.00
N ARG A 7 -10.37 11.80 -10.01
CA ARG A 7 -10.04 10.38 -10.15
C ARG A 7 -9.47 10.08 -11.52
N GLU A 8 -10.08 10.59 -12.58
CA GLU A 8 -9.58 10.44 -13.95
C GLU A 8 -8.17 11.03 -14.09
N LEU A 9 -7.93 12.22 -13.55
CA LEU A 9 -6.61 12.84 -13.57
C LEU A 9 -5.58 12.02 -12.77
N ALA A 10 -5.96 11.50 -11.60
CA ALA A 10 -5.07 10.66 -10.81
C ALA A 10 -4.75 9.33 -11.52
N ALA A 11 -5.75 8.73 -12.18
CA ALA A 11 -5.58 7.51 -12.97
C ALA A 11 -4.64 7.74 -14.16
N SER A 12 -4.77 8.86 -14.88
CA SER A 12 -3.86 9.19 -16.00
C SER A 12 -2.42 9.37 -15.50
N PHE A 13 -2.21 10.11 -14.40
CA PHE A 13 -0.88 10.27 -13.82
C PHE A 13 -0.25 8.95 -13.38
N ALA A 14 -1.05 8.06 -12.78
CA ALA A 14 -0.55 6.76 -12.35
C ALA A 14 -0.18 5.86 -13.53
N GLN A 15 -0.99 5.89 -14.58
CA GLN A 15 -0.71 5.14 -15.80
C GLN A 15 0.54 5.67 -16.50
N ASP A 16 0.68 6.99 -16.67
CA ASP A 16 1.80 7.60 -17.38
C ASP A 16 3.11 7.51 -16.59
N GLY A 17 3.05 7.68 -15.27
CA GLY A 17 4.23 7.70 -14.41
C GLY A 17 4.69 6.31 -13.94
N PHE A 18 3.76 5.39 -13.73
CA PHE A 18 4.03 4.09 -13.09
C PHE A 18 3.50 2.88 -13.86
N GLY A 19 2.74 3.08 -14.94
CA GLY A 19 2.10 1.98 -15.67
C GLY A 19 1.00 1.26 -14.89
N LEU A 20 0.48 1.89 -13.82
CA LEU A 20 -0.51 1.28 -12.92
C LEU A 20 -1.92 1.83 -13.19
N ASN A 21 -2.90 0.94 -13.14
CA ASN A 21 -4.31 1.32 -13.17
C ASN A 21 -4.86 1.59 -11.76
N GLU A 22 -6.07 2.15 -11.68
CA GLU A 22 -6.73 2.49 -10.40
C GLU A 22 -6.86 1.27 -9.48
N THR A 23 -7.23 0.10 -10.00
CA THR A 23 -7.37 -1.13 -9.21
C THR A 23 -6.06 -1.50 -8.51
N GLN A 24 -4.94 -1.41 -9.22
CA GLN A 24 -3.60 -1.71 -8.68
C GLN A 24 -3.15 -0.66 -7.66
N LEU A 25 -3.48 0.62 -7.86
CA LEU A 25 -3.25 1.68 -6.88
C LEU A 25 -4.06 1.46 -5.60
N VAL A 26 -5.33 1.06 -5.73
CA VAL A 26 -6.16 0.72 -4.57
C VAL A 26 -5.53 -0.47 -3.84
N CYS A 27 -5.13 -1.52 -4.56
CA CYS A 27 -4.43 -2.66 -3.96
C CYS A 27 -3.16 -2.22 -3.18
N LEU A 28 -2.35 -1.34 -3.79
CA LEU A 28 -1.15 -0.77 -3.15
C LEU A 28 -1.50 -0.03 -1.85
N LEU A 29 -2.54 0.80 -1.86
CA LEU A 29 -2.98 1.58 -0.70
C LEU A 29 -3.38 0.70 0.48
N PHE A 30 -4.07 -0.41 0.23
CA PHE A 30 -4.42 -1.37 1.28
C PHE A 30 -3.21 -2.18 1.74
N SER A 31 -2.22 -2.40 0.87
CA SER A 31 -1.06 -3.27 1.11
C SER A 31 -1.48 -4.61 1.73
N PRO A 32 -2.35 -5.38 1.06
CA PRO A 32 -3.02 -6.53 1.68
C PRO A 32 -2.12 -7.74 1.87
N PHE A 33 -0.99 -7.80 1.16
CA PHE A 33 -0.17 -9.00 1.11
C PHE A 33 0.92 -9.07 2.18
N VAL A 34 1.34 -7.97 2.77
CA VAL A 34 2.37 -7.95 3.83
C VAL A 34 1.85 -8.57 5.13
N ASN A 35 2.75 -8.79 6.09
CA ASN A 35 2.41 -9.41 7.39
C ASN A 35 1.68 -10.74 7.19
N GLN A 36 2.18 -11.62 6.32
CA GLN A 36 1.52 -12.90 6.01
C GLN A 36 0.06 -12.75 5.56
N GLY A 37 -0.29 -11.63 4.92
CA GLY A 37 -1.62 -11.40 4.39
C GLY A 37 -2.66 -11.01 5.44
N ASP A 38 -2.27 -10.49 6.60
CA ASP A 38 -3.20 -10.07 7.66
C ASP A 38 -4.30 -9.11 7.15
N GLY A 39 -3.98 -8.25 6.19
CA GLY A 39 -4.94 -7.31 5.59
C GLY A 39 -5.74 -7.86 4.42
N LEU A 40 -5.51 -9.10 4.00
CA LEU A 40 -6.05 -9.65 2.76
C LEU A 40 -7.56 -9.85 2.84
N GLU A 41 -8.06 -10.44 3.92
CA GLU A 41 -9.50 -10.68 4.09
C GLU A 41 -10.30 -9.36 4.06
N ASP A 42 -9.84 -8.35 4.79
CA ASP A 42 -10.47 -7.03 4.84
C ASP A 42 -10.47 -6.34 3.47
N PHE A 43 -9.35 -6.43 2.74
CA PHE A 43 -9.26 -5.92 1.38
C PHE A 43 -10.28 -6.62 0.46
N LEU A 44 -10.39 -7.94 0.53
CA LEU A 44 -11.39 -8.69 -0.25
C LEU A 44 -12.81 -8.30 0.14
N ARG A 45 -13.14 -8.20 1.42
CA ARG A 45 -14.49 -7.79 1.88
C ARG A 45 -14.90 -6.41 1.35
N ARG A 46 -13.95 -5.47 1.27
CA ARG A 46 -14.22 -4.08 0.86
C ARG A 46 -14.19 -3.87 -0.65
N CYS A 47 -13.29 -4.55 -1.36
CA CYS A 47 -13.00 -4.26 -2.76
C CYS A 47 -13.37 -5.42 -3.71
N HIS A 48 -13.32 -6.67 -3.26
CA HIS A 48 -13.45 -7.87 -4.10
C HIS A 48 -14.20 -9.02 -3.40
N SER A 49 -15.43 -8.76 -2.95
CA SER A 49 -16.18 -9.70 -2.09
C SER A 49 -16.39 -11.07 -2.71
N GLY A 50 -16.52 -11.15 -4.04
CA GLY A 50 -16.64 -12.40 -4.79
C GLY A 50 -15.41 -13.31 -4.69
N MET A 51 -14.22 -12.78 -4.37
CA MET A 51 -12.98 -13.54 -4.27
C MET A 51 -12.73 -14.09 -2.85
N LEU A 52 -13.58 -13.76 -1.86
CA LEU A 52 -13.46 -14.29 -0.50
C LEU A 52 -13.48 -15.82 -0.44
N VAL A 53 -14.21 -16.47 -1.36
CA VAL A 53 -14.25 -17.93 -1.47
C VAL A 53 -12.88 -18.55 -1.74
N ALA A 54 -11.99 -17.81 -2.42
CA ALA A 54 -10.64 -18.25 -2.77
C ALA A 54 -9.57 -17.82 -1.75
N LEU A 55 -9.96 -17.18 -0.63
CA LEU A 55 -9.02 -16.71 0.40
C LEU A 55 -7.99 -17.79 0.83
N PRO A 56 -8.39 -19.04 1.11
CA PRO A 56 -7.42 -20.08 1.47
C PRO A 56 -6.41 -20.36 0.37
N ASP A 57 -6.84 -20.36 -0.89
CA ASP A 57 -5.95 -20.61 -2.03
C ASP A 57 -5.06 -19.41 -2.34
N LEU A 58 -5.53 -18.19 -2.11
CA LEU A 58 -4.70 -16.99 -2.15
C LEU A 58 -3.53 -17.08 -1.16
N HIS A 59 -3.80 -17.44 0.09
CA HIS A 59 -2.74 -17.65 1.10
C HIS A 59 -1.77 -18.78 0.69
N LYS A 60 -2.27 -19.88 0.12
CA LYS A 60 -1.39 -20.95 -0.40
C LYS A 60 -0.43 -20.40 -1.47
N VAL A 61 -0.95 -19.71 -2.48
CA VAL A 61 -0.12 -19.12 -3.55
C VAL A 61 0.93 -18.15 -2.99
N LEU A 62 0.50 -17.25 -2.10
CA LEU A 62 1.37 -16.24 -1.48
C LEU A 62 2.44 -16.84 -0.56
N SER A 63 2.14 -17.97 0.08
CA SER A 63 3.12 -18.71 0.90
C SER A 63 4.18 -19.46 0.07
N GLY A 64 3.93 -19.68 -1.22
CA GLY A 64 4.79 -20.47 -2.12
C GLY A 64 4.27 -21.86 -2.46
N SER A 65 3.05 -22.20 -2.02
CA SER A 65 2.42 -23.49 -2.33
C SER A 65 1.76 -23.45 -3.71
N THR A 66 1.64 -24.61 -4.36
CA THR A 66 0.92 -24.75 -5.62
C THR A 66 -0.57 -24.50 -5.43
N ALA A 67 -1.18 -23.73 -6.33
CA ALA A 67 -2.62 -23.53 -6.40
C ALA A 67 -3.06 -23.31 -7.86
N PRO A 68 -4.37 -23.17 -8.13
CA PRO A 68 -4.88 -23.01 -9.49
C PRO A 68 -4.30 -21.77 -10.18
N ASP A 69 -3.99 -21.90 -11.47
CA ASP A 69 -3.44 -20.80 -12.30
C ASP A 69 -4.33 -19.56 -12.29
N GLN A 70 -5.66 -19.74 -12.20
CA GLN A 70 -6.62 -18.64 -12.12
C GLN A 70 -6.40 -17.75 -10.88
N VAL A 71 -6.02 -18.34 -9.74
CA VAL A 71 -5.73 -17.60 -8.50
C VAL A 71 -4.46 -16.79 -8.65
N VAL A 72 -3.45 -17.37 -9.29
CA VAL A 72 -2.18 -16.70 -9.60
C VAL A 72 -2.41 -15.53 -10.55
N GLN A 73 -3.16 -15.75 -11.62
CA GLN A 73 -3.49 -14.70 -12.59
C GLN A 73 -4.23 -13.55 -11.92
N TRP A 74 -5.24 -13.84 -11.10
CA TRP A 74 -5.99 -12.81 -10.38
C TRP A 74 -5.08 -11.98 -9.47
N LEU A 75 -4.16 -12.62 -8.73
CA LEU A 75 -3.18 -11.94 -7.89
C LEU A 75 -2.26 -10.99 -8.67
N VAL A 76 -1.80 -11.43 -9.84
CA VAL A 76 -0.94 -10.61 -10.70
C VAL A 76 -1.72 -9.42 -11.28
N GLU A 77 -2.94 -9.65 -11.75
CA GLU A 77 -3.79 -8.58 -12.32
C GLU A 77 -4.14 -7.52 -11.28
N ILE A 78 -4.58 -7.94 -10.08
CA ILE A 78 -5.04 -7.03 -9.02
C ILE A 78 -3.91 -6.18 -8.43
N SER A 79 -2.70 -6.75 -8.34
CA SER A 79 -1.55 -6.08 -7.71
C SER A 79 -0.65 -5.35 -8.69
N GLY A 80 -0.62 -5.79 -9.95
CA GLY A 80 0.39 -5.37 -10.93
C GLY A 80 1.78 -5.95 -10.66
N LEU A 81 1.91 -6.90 -9.72
CA LEU A 81 3.17 -7.51 -9.31
C LEU A 81 3.27 -8.94 -9.79
N SER A 82 4.49 -9.40 -10.07
CA SER A 82 4.73 -10.81 -10.34
C SER A 82 4.46 -11.66 -9.10
N LEU A 83 4.14 -12.94 -9.32
CA LEU A 83 3.94 -13.90 -8.22
C LEU A 83 5.15 -13.94 -7.26
N ARG A 84 6.36 -13.85 -7.79
CA ARG A 84 7.59 -13.87 -6.98
C ARG A 84 7.68 -12.65 -6.06
N GLU A 85 7.31 -11.46 -6.55
CA GLU A 85 7.28 -10.24 -5.75
C GLU A 85 6.21 -10.33 -4.66
N LEU A 86 5.03 -10.86 -4.97
CA LEU A 86 3.96 -11.07 -4.00
C LEU A 86 4.38 -12.05 -2.89
N GLN A 87 4.99 -13.17 -3.24
CA GLN A 87 5.50 -14.13 -2.26
C GLN A 87 6.62 -13.54 -1.39
N ASN A 88 7.42 -12.63 -1.95
CA ASN A 88 8.43 -11.89 -1.19
C ASN A 88 7.78 -10.89 -0.23
N LEU A 89 6.77 -10.13 -0.67
CA LEU A 89 6.01 -9.21 0.17
C LEU A 89 5.27 -9.93 1.30
N TYR A 90 4.74 -11.12 1.03
CA TYR A 90 4.02 -11.94 2.01
C TYR A 90 4.85 -12.28 3.24
N ARG A 91 6.16 -12.44 3.06
CA ARG A 91 7.10 -12.73 4.15
C ARG A 91 7.67 -11.46 4.80
N LYS A 92 7.35 -10.27 4.27
CA LYS A 92 7.81 -8.99 4.82
C LYS A 92 6.81 -8.45 5.83
N GLN A 93 7.34 -7.70 6.78
CA GLN A 93 6.55 -6.97 7.75
C GLN A 93 6.37 -5.52 7.29
N ARG A 94 5.27 -4.89 7.71
CA ARG A 94 5.11 -3.44 7.61
C ARG A 94 6.26 -2.77 8.36
N VAL A 95 6.79 -1.72 7.76
CA VAL A 95 7.75 -0.87 8.45
C VAL A 95 6.98 -0.09 9.50
N ASP A 96 7.41 -0.24 10.75
CA ASP A 96 7.05 0.71 11.79
C ASP A 96 7.92 1.97 11.61
N PHE A 97 7.27 3.06 11.23
CA PHE A 97 7.94 4.33 11.01
C PHE A 97 8.13 5.13 12.30
N ASP A 98 7.46 4.73 13.37
CA ASP A 98 7.57 5.32 14.71
C ASP A 98 8.60 4.58 15.58
N ASP A 99 9.10 3.42 15.12
CA ASP A 99 10.25 2.75 15.74
C ASP A 99 11.52 3.62 15.59
N GLU A 100 11.89 4.27 16.70
CA GLU A 100 13.07 5.14 16.82
C GLU A 100 14.39 4.41 16.52
N HIS A 101 14.41 3.08 16.66
CA HIS A 101 15.60 2.26 16.39
C HIS A 101 15.70 1.78 14.94
N SER A 102 14.64 1.97 14.15
CA SER A 102 14.64 1.58 12.74
C SER A 102 15.69 2.36 11.93
N ILE A 103 16.26 1.72 10.91
CA ILE A 103 17.20 2.40 9.99
C ILE A 103 16.53 3.63 9.35
N ILE A 104 15.22 3.56 9.06
CA ILE A 104 14.48 4.69 8.49
C ILE A 104 14.34 5.83 9.49
N ALA A 105 14.05 5.57 10.77
CA ALA A 105 14.03 6.60 11.79
C ALA A 105 15.41 7.27 11.93
N ARG A 106 16.50 6.49 11.86
CA ARG A 106 17.86 7.03 11.86
C ARG A 106 18.18 7.89 10.63
N ILE A 107 17.75 7.46 9.43
CA ILE A 107 17.91 8.24 8.19
C ILE A 107 17.10 9.55 8.28
N ARG A 108 15.83 9.50 8.73
CA ARG A 108 15.02 10.71 8.95
C ARG A 108 15.60 11.60 10.03
N ALA A 109 16.16 11.05 11.11
CA ALA A 109 16.82 11.80 12.17
C ALA A 109 17.98 12.63 11.60
N ALA A 110 18.74 12.04 10.68
CA ALA A 110 19.89 12.64 10.01
C ALA A 110 19.57 13.37 8.70
N ASP A 111 18.30 13.55 8.31
CA ASP A 111 17.92 14.22 7.07
C ASP A 111 18.37 15.71 7.11
N PRO A 112 19.34 16.13 6.27
CA PRO A 112 19.82 17.51 6.25
C PRO A 112 18.75 18.50 5.77
N ASP A 113 17.73 18.02 5.05
CA ASP A 113 16.61 18.83 4.55
C ASP A 113 15.44 18.90 5.55
N LYS A 114 15.60 18.37 6.77
CA LYS A 114 14.58 18.42 7.82
C LYS A 114 14.25 19.88 8.17
N ARG A 115 13.00 20.30 7.94
CA ARG A 115 12.50 21.65 8.24
C ARG A 115 11.35 21.58 9.24
N ARG A 116 11.34 22.51 10.20
CA ARG A 116 10.21 22.69 11.11
C ARG A 116 9.25 23.69 10.47
N ILE A 117 8.01 23.26 10.23
CA ILE A 117 6.92 24.12 9.76
C ILE A 117 5.91 24.33 10.88
N MET A 118 5.25 25.48 10.87
CA MET A 118 4.10 25.73 11.72
C MET A 118 2.85 25.39 10.91
N THR A 119 2.05 24.45 11.40
CA THR A 119 0.72 24.16 10.87
C THR A 119 -0.31 24.60 11.89
N VAL A 120 -1.44 25.13 11.44
CA VAL A 120 -2.54 25.46 12.35
C VAL A 120 -3.45 24.25 12.41
N ASP A 121 -3.69 23.74 13.62
CA ASP A 121 -4.67 22.69 13.84
C ASP A 121 -6.06 23.22 13.43
N PRO A 122 -6.73 22.59 12.44
CA PRO A 122 -8.02 23.07 11.94
C PRO A 122 -9.16 22.92 12.95
N MET A 123 -9.01 22.10 13.99
CA MET A 123 -10.01 21.88 15.04
C MET A 123 -9.87 22.86 16.21
N THR A 124 -8.63 23.21 16.58
CA THR A 124 -8.35 24.03 17.78
C THR A 124 -7.84 25.44 17.46
N GLY A 125 -7.42 25.70 16.23
CA GLY A 125 -6.82 26.97 15.81
C GLY A 125 -5.42 27.23 16.38
N GLN A 126 -4.84 26.26 17.09
CA GLN A 126 -3.51 26.40 17.67
C GLN A 126 -2.41 26.14 16.64
N ALA A 127 -1.33 26.91 16.74
CA ALA A 127 -0.14 26.70 15.93
C ALA A 127 0.66 25.51 16.48
N VAL A 128 0.69 24.41 15.74
CA VAL A 128 1.44 23.20 16.05
C VAL A 128 2.69 23.14 15.17
N ALA A 129 3.85 22.94 15.78
CA ALA A 129 5.09 22.82 15.03
C ALA A 129 5.26 21.38 14.55
N HIS A 130 5.16 21.15 13.24
CA HIS A 130 5.44 19.86 12.61
C HIS A 130 6.85 19.85 12.02
N VAL A 131 7.51 18.71 12.11
CA VAL A 131 8.78 18.49 11.41
C VAL A 131 8.46 17.81 10.10
N LEU A 132 8.80 18.47 8.98
CA LEU A 132 8.75 17.89 7.65
C LEU A 132 10.15 17.42 7.25
N SER A 133 10.22 16.18 6.78
CA SER A 133 11.41 15.57 6.17
C SER A 133 11.15 15.47 4.67
N GLY A 134 12.12 15.85 3.84
CA GLY A 134 11.92 16.06 2.41
C GLY A 134 11.97 14.80 1.54
N ARG A 135 12.06 13.60 2.15
CA ARG A 135 12.29 12.32 1.47
C ARG A 135 11.35 11.24 1.95
#